data_AF-A0A2U1NZN4-F1
#
_entry.id   AF-A0A2U1NZN4-F1
#
_cell.length_a   1.000
_cell.length_b   1.000
_cell.length_c   1.000
_cell.angle_alpha   90.00
_cell.angle_beta   90.00
_cell.angle_gamma   90.00
#
_symmetry.space_group_name_H-M   'P 1'
#
loop_
_entity.id
_entity.type
_entity.pdbx_description
1 polymer ?
#
loop_
_entity_poly.entity_id
_entity_poly.type
_entity_poly.pdbx_seq_one_letter_code
_entity_poly.pdbx_strand_id
1 'polypeptide(L)'
;MASSLSTFHPISSHKTQTPNLTSSFLSSIPLSSNSNISLQFRCNKQQPPRTPLHKSPFTVFAMAPPKPAGKAKKVTGIIKLALEAGKATPAPPVGPALGSKGVNIMAFCKDYNARTADKAGYVIPVEITVYDDKSFTFVLKTPPASVLLLKAAGVEKGSKDPLREKVGKVTVDQLRAIATEKLPDLNCTTIESAMRIIAGTAANMGIDVDPPILEKKVKQLL
;
A
#
# COMPACT_ATOMS: atom_id res chain seq x y z
N MET A 1 42.46 14.60 -42.71
CA MET A 1 42.79 13.19 -42.40
C MET A 1 41.50 12.56 -41.88
N ALA A 2 40.66 12.03 -42.77
CA ALA A 2 40.56 10.61 -43.13
C ALA A 2 39.97 9.77 -41.98
N SER A 3 38.66 9.44 -42.04
CA SER A 3 38.12 8.12 -42.47
C SER A 3 37.87 7.21 -41.25
N SER A 4 36.65 6.78 -40.88
CA SER A 4 35.93 5.56 -41.31
C SER A 4 34.99 5.18 -40.13
N LEU A 5 33.68 4.87 -40.20
CA LEU A 5 32.85 3.88 -40.91
C LEU A 5 33.17 2.39 -40.60
N SER A 6 32.34 1.76 -39.74
CA SER A 6 31.88 0.34 -39.71
C SER A 6 31.18 0.12 -38.35
N THR A 7 29.88 -0.20 -38.21
CA THR A 7 29.05 -1.35 -38.63
C THR A 7 29.70 -2.72 -38.40
N PHE A 8 29.25 -3.46 -37.38
CA PHE A 8 29.11 -4.92 -37.45
C PHE A 8 28.06 -5.44 -36.45
N HIS A 9 27.23 -6.34 -36.96
CA HIS A 9 26.04 -6.99 -36.39
C HIS A 9 26.40 -8.35 -35.71
N PRO A 10 25.43 -9.07 -35.09
CA PRO A 10 25.64 -10.02 -34.00
C PRO A 10 25.83 -11.49 -34.45
N ILE A 11 26.34 -12.33 -33.55
CA ILE A 11 26.49 -13.79 -33.70
C ILE A 11 26.05 -14.43 -32.36
N SER A 12 24.84 -14.99 -32.28
CA SER A 12 24.52 -16.43 -32.40
C SER A 12 24.83 -17.26 -31.16
N SER A 13 23.83 -17.94 -30.60
CA SER A 13 23.74 -19.42 -30.69
C SER A 13 22.62 -19.99 -29.83
N HIS A 14 21.71 -20.70 -30.50
CA HIS A 14 20.72 -21.60 -29.96
C HIS A 14 21.37 -22.83 -29.29
N LYS A 15 20.74 -23.37 -28.24
CA LYS A 15 20.74 -24.82 -28.02
C LYS A 15 19.46 -25.28 -27.31
N THR A 16 18.55 -25.80 -28.13
CA THR A 16 17.54 -26.79 -27.77
C THR A 16 18.19 -28.11 -27.33
N GLN A 17 17.68 -28.74 -26.27
CA GLN A 17 17.61 -30.21 -26.16
C GLN A 17 16.75 -30.66 -24.97
N THR A 18 15.52 -31.07 -25.25
CA THR A 18 14.89 -32.28 -24.68
C THR A 18 15.53 -33.50 -25.36
N PRO A 19 15.67 -34.69 -24.73
CA PRO A 19 14.53 -35.62 -24.65
C PRO A 19 14.49 -36.59 -23.43
N ASN A 20 13.25 -37.02 -23.14
CA ASN A 20 12.77 -38.32 -22.68
C ASN A 20 13.78 -39.44 -22.37
N LEU A 21 13.54 -40.21 -21.30
CA LEU A 21 13.33 -41.68 -21.34
C LEU A 21 13.15 -42.30 -19.92
N THR A 22 12.11 -43.15 -19.83
CA THR A 22 12.03 -44.44 -19.08
C THR A 22 11.91 -44.41 -17.55
N SER A 23 10.77 -44.73 -16.93
CA SER A 23 10.01 -46.00 -16.82
C SER A 23 10.41 -46.86 -15.62
N SER A 24 9.40 -47.51 -15.00
CA SER A 24 9.43 -48.52 -13.91
C SER A 24 9.99 -48.00 -12.57
N PHE A 25 9.29 -48.12 -11.44
CA PHE A 25 8.87 -49.39 -10.85
C PHE A 25 7.57 -49.29 -10.04
N LEU A 26 6.69 -50.27 -10.30
CA LEU A 26 5.59 -50.71 -9.46
C LEU A 26 6.09 -51.38 -8.17
N SER A 27 5.35 -51.16 -7.07
CA SER A 27 4.99 -52.15 -6.03
C SER A 27 3.90 -51.47 -5.17
N SER A 28 2.62 -51.86 -5.02
CA SER A 28 1.93 -53.16 -4.89
C SER A 28 2.58 -53.98 -3.77
N ILE A 29 2.01 -54.19 -2.57
CA ILE A 29 0.84 -55.01 -2.11
C ILE A 29 0.93 -55.00 -0.53
N PRO A 30 -0.01 -55.45 0.37
CA PRO A 30 -1.42 -55.89 0.26
C PRO A 30 -2.43 -55.23 1.23
N LEU A 31 -3.69 -55.41 0.86
CA LEU A 31 -4.90 -55.49 1.69
C LEU A 31 -4.94 -56.83 2.47
N SER A 32 -5.27 -56.81 3.77
CA SER A 32 -5.61 -58.03 4.52
C SER A 32 -6.74 -57.77 5.51
N SER A 33 -7.87 -58.45 5.27
CA SER A 33 -9.01 -58.59 6.17
C SER A 33 -8.72 -59.57 7.31
N ASN A 34 -9.21 -59.31 8.53
CA ASN A 34 -10.19 -60.19 9.14
C ASN A 34 -10.78 -59.64 10.45
N SER A 35 -11.87 -60.30 10.82
CA SER A 35 -13.00 -59.97 11.68
C SER A 35 -12.80 -60.23 13.19
N ASN A 36 -13.79 -59.71 13.94
CA ASN A 36 -14.21 -60.03 15.31
C ASN A 36 -13.58 -59.27 16.51
N ILE A 37 -14.49 -58.70 17.31
CA ILE A 37 -14.48 -58.23 18.72
C ILE A 37 -15.28 -56.91 18.70
N SER A 38 -16.61 -56.86 18.83
CA SER A 38 -17.53 -57.36 19.88
C SER A 38 -17.28 -56.79 21.28
N LEU A 39 -18.22 -55.90 21.70
CA LEU A 39 -18.61 -55.54 23.08
C LEU A 39 -17.61 -54.65 23.86
N GLN A 40 -17.96 -53.61 24.61
CA GLN A 40 -19.16 -53.33 25.41
C GLN A 40 -19.42 -51.81 25.56
N PHE A 41 -20.71 -51.48 25.55
CA PHE A 41 -21.43 -50.48 26.35
C PHE A 41 -20.65 -49.65 27.39
N ARG A 42 -20.75 -48.32 27.26
CA ARG A 42 -21.28 -47.49 28.37
C ARG A 42 -21.85 -46.17 27.85
N CYS A 43 -23.16 -46.15 27.70
CA CYS A 43 -23.96 -44.94 27.71
C CYS A 43 -23.73 -44.24 29.07
N ASN A 44 -23.16 -43.04 29.08
CA ASN A 44 -23.22 -42.17 30.25
C ASN A 44 -24.02 -40.92 29.88
N LYS A 45 -25.32 -41.02 30.14
CA LYS A 45 -26.27 -39.92 30.19
C LYS A 45 -26.01 -39.14 31.48
N GLN A 46 -25.33 -37.99 31.42
CA GLN A 46 -25.36 -37.00 32.49
C GLN A 46 -25.59 -35.60 31.92
N GLN A 47 -26.56 -34.92 32.55
CA GLN A 47 -27.24 -33.69 32.15
C GLN A 47 -26.37 -32.46 32.42
N PRO A 48 -26.61 -31.32 31.73
CA PRO A 48 -25.93 -30.07 32.05
C PRO A 48 -26.41 -29.50 33.40
N PRO A 49 -25.52 -28.96 34.25
CA PRO A 49 -25.93 -28.28 35.46
C PRO A 49 -26.61 -26.95 35.11
N ARG A 50 -27.85 -26.79 35.61
CA ARG A 50 -28.63 -25.56 35.55
C ARG A 50 -27.93 -24.47 36.38
N THR A 51 -27.65 -23.33 35.77
CA THR A 51 -27.15 -22.15 36.46
C THR A 51 -28.25 -21.57 37.36
N PRO A 52 -27.96 -21.25 38.65
CA PRO A 52 -28.88 -20.49 39.47
C PRO A 52 -28.81 -19.00 39.11
N LEU A 53 -29.94 -18.44 38.70
CA LEU A 53 -30.16 -17.03 38.42
C LEU A 53 -30.21 -16.25 39.76
N HIS A 54 -29.05 -15.77 40.23
CA HIS A 54 -28.99 -14.84 41.37
C HIS A 54 -29.03 -13.39 40.87
N LYS A 55 -30.15 -12.70 41.16
CA LYS A 55 -30.36 -11.29 40.87
C LYS A 55 -29.41 -10.44 41.73
N SER A 56 -28.38 -9.86 41.13
CA SER A 56 -27.63 -8.76 41.76
C SER A 56 -28.35 -7.43 41.49
N PRO A 57 -28.31 -6.47 42.44
CA PRO A 57 -28.86 -5.15 42.22
C PRO A 57 -28.08 -4.44 41.11
N PHE A 58 -28.80 -3.81 40.19
CA PHE A 58 -28.25 -2.96 39.14
C PHE A 58 -27.52 -1.77 39.78
N THR A 59 -26.21 -1.90 39.98
CA THR A 59 -25.34 -0.74 40.20
C THR A 59 -25.16 -0.05 38.86
N VAL A 60 -25.74 1.15 38.73
CA VAL A 60 -25.50 2.05 37.60
C VAL A 60 -24.03 2.48 37.65
N PHE A 61 -23.16 1.74 36.97
CA PHE A 61 -21.82 2.23 36.66
C PHE A 61 -21.97 3.32 35.60
N ALA A 62 -21.74 4.57 36.01
CA ALA A 62 -21.49 5.67 35.09
C ALA A 62 -20.30 5.29 34.20
N MET A 63 -20.60 4.83 32.98
CA MET A 63 -19.60 4.38 32.00
C MET A 63 -19.00 5.59 31.30
N ALA A 64 -18.19 6.37 32.04
CA ALA A 64 -17.18 7.19 31.39
C ALA A 64 -16.15 6.23 30.77
N PRO A 65 -15.89 6.27 29.45
CA PRO A 65 -14.90 5.40 28.85
C PRO A 65 -13.54 5.66 29.51
N PRO A 66 -12.82 4.60 29.98
CA PRO A 66 -11.49 4.78 30.54
C PRO A 66 -10.60 5.41 29.47
N LYS A 67 -10.07 6.60 29.74
CA LYS A 67 -9.02 7.20 28.90
C LYS A 67 -7.90 6.16 28.78
N PRO A 68 -7.45 5.80 27.57
CA PRO A 68 -6.46 4.75 27.39
C PRO A 68 -5.17 5.14 28.12
N ALA A 69 -4.92 4.50 29.26
CA ALA A 69 -3.71 4.64 30.07
C ALA A 69 -2.53 3.90 29.42
N GLY A 70 -2.28 4.14 28.14
CA GLY A 70 -1.06 3.71 27.47
C GLY A 70 0.06 4.67 27.86
N LYS A 71 1.12 4.15 28.51
CA LYS A 71 2.37 4.90 28.67
C LYS A 71 2.82 5.36 27.29
N ALA A 72 3.14 6.65 27.13
CA ALA A 72 3.67 7.18 25.88
C ALA A 72 4.93 6.40 25.50
N LYS A 73 4.82 5.56 24.47
CA LYS A 73 5.94 4.78 23.98
C LYS A 73 6.98 5.74 23.42
N LYS A 74 8.21 5.64 23.91
CA LYS A 74 9.33 6.42 23.41
C LYS A 74 9.60 6.04 21.95
N VAL A 75 9.72 7.05 21.11
CA VAL A 75 9.94 6.90 19.66
C VAL A 75 11.45 6.80 19.42
N THR A 76 11.90 5.67 18.90
CA THR A 76 13.31 5.44 18.54
C THR A 76 13.68 6.12 17.22
N GLY A 77 12.72 6.22 16.29
CA GLY A 77 12.94 6.88 15.02
C GLY A 77 11.74 6.84 14.08
N ILE A 78 11.80 7.70 13.05
CA ILE A 78 10.80 7.80 11.99
C ILE A 78 11.48 7.44 10.67
N ILE A 79 10.86 6.57 9.88
CA ILE A 79 11.34 6.15 8.55
C ILE A 79 10.27 6.51 7.52
N LYS A 80 10.67 7.12 6.41
CA LYS A 80 9.78 7.46 5.30
C LYS A 80 10.17 6.63 4.08
N LEU A 81 9.23 5.86 3.54
CA LEU A 81 9.44 5.08 2.31
C LEU A 81 8.34 5.42 1.30
N ALA A 82 8.65 5.24 0.02
CA ALA A 82 7.67 5.28 -1.06
C ALA A 82 7.58 3.90 -1.69
N LEU A 83 6.41 3.26 -1.62
CA LEU A 83 6.19 1.89 -2.09
C LEU A 83 5.02 1.84 -3.06
N GLU A 84 5.05 0.90 -4.00
CA GLU A 84 3.91 0.62 -4.86
C GLU A 84 2.80 -0.09 -4.07
N ALA A 85 1.58 0.40 -4.26
CA ALA A 85 0.36 -0.18 -3.73
C ALA A 85 0.21 -1.67 -4.05
N GLY A 86 0.03 -2.49 -3.02
CA GLY A 86 -0.22 -3.93 -3.16
C GLY A 86 0.99 -4.78 -3.58
N LYS A 87 2.17 -4.15 -3.77
CA LYS A 87 3.41 -4.83 -4.21
C LYS A 87 4.56 -4.69 -3.21
N ALA A 88 4.27 -4.51 -1.93
CA ALA A 88 5.33 -4.52 -0.92
C ALA A 88 5.95 -5.92 -0.82
N THR A 89 7.22 -6.03 -1.21
CA THR A 89 8.05 -7.23 -1.06
C THR A 89 9.27 -6.90 -0.20
N PRO A 90 9.82 -7.88 0.55
CA PRO A 90 11.00 -7.68 1.41
C PRO A 90 12.31 -7.49 0.63
N ALA A 91 12.23 -7.07 -0.64
CA ALA A 91 13.35 -6.89 -1.56
C ALA A 91 14.37 -5.84 -1.05
N PRO A 92 15.56 -5.73 -1.68
CA PRO A 92 16.65 -4.83 -1.27
C PRO A 92 16.32 -3.33 -1.06
N PRO A 93 15.26 -2.71 -1.60
CA PRO A 93 14.93 -1.33 -1.21
C PRO A 93 14.25 -1.22 0.16
N VAL A 94 13.44 -2.22 0.56
CA VAL A 94 12.66 -2.19 1.82
C VAL A 94 13.44 -2.83 2.96
N GLY A 95 14.15 -3.92 2.67
CA GLY A 95 14.88 -4.72 3.65
C GLY A 95 15.94 -3.93 4.44
N PRO A 96 16.92 -3.27 3.80
CA PRO A 96 17.94 -2.47 4.47
C PRO A 96 17.37 -1.27 5.24
N ALA A 97 16.39 -0.57 4.66
CA ALA A 97 15.79 0.62 5.27
C ALA A 97 15.08 0.29 6.60
N LEU A 98 14.23 -0.75 6.60
CA LEU A 98 13.48 -1.17 7.78
C LEU A 98 14.30 -2.04 8.74
N GLY A 99 15.21 -2.86 8.21
CA GLY A 99 16.08 -3.75 8.98
C GLY A 99 17.04 -2.98 9.89
N SER A 100 17.55 -1.83 9.44
CA SER A 100 18.45 -0.97 10.25
C SER A 100 17.83 -0.48 11.57
N LYS A 101 16.50 -0.43 11.67
CA LYS A 101 15.75 0.00 12.86
C LYS A 101 15.04 -1.14 13.59
N GLY A 102 15.24 -2.39 13.16
CA GLY A 102 14.69 -3.56 13.83
C GLY A 102 13.18 -3.76 13.66
N VAL A 103 12.59 -3.25 12.56
CA VAL A 103 11.16 -3.42 12.24
C VAL A 103 10.91 -4.81 11.66
N ASN A 104 9.78 -5.44 12.01
CA ASN A 104 9.37 -6.71 11.40
C ASN A 104 8.90 -6.52 9.95
N ILE A 105 9.80 -6.78 8.99
CA ILE A 105 9.61 -6.53 7.56
C ILE A 105 8.40 -7.30 7.00
N MET A 106 8.25 -8.58 7.37
CA MET A 106 7.18 -9.44 6.83
C MET A 106 5.79 -8.99 7.30
N ALA A 107 5.67 -8.61 8.58
CA ALA A 107 4.43 -8.09 9.14
C ALA A 107 4.04 -6.78 8.45
N PHE A 108 5.00 -5.87 8.28
CA PHE A 108 4.78 -4.62 7.57
C PHE A 108 4.32 -4.83 6.12
N CYS A 109 4.98 -5.69 5.34
CA CYS A 109 4.58 -5.95 3.95
C CYS A 109 3.15 -6.50 3.86
N LYS A 110 2.75 -7.39 4.77
CA LYS A 110 1.39 -7.96 4.81
C LYS A 110 0.35 -6.90 5.13
N ASP A 111 0.58 -6.12 6.19
CA ASP A 111 -0.35 -5.07 6.63
C ASP A 111 -0.45 -3.93 5.59
N TYR A 112 0.66 -3.57 4.96
CA TYR A 112 0.71 -2.56 3.92
C TYR A 112 -0.10 -2.99 2.69
N ASN A 113 0.08 -4.22 2.22
CA ASN A 113 -0.66 -4.74 1.06
C ASN A 113 -2.16 -4.86 1.35
N ALA A 114 -2.53 -5.26 2.58
CA ALA A 114 -3.94 -5.34 2.99
C ALA A 114 -4.62 -3.96 3.01
N ARG A 115 -3.97 -2.92 3.56
CA ARG A 115 -4.53 -1.56 3.61
C ARG A 115 -4.50 -0.82 2.28
N THR A 116 -3.67 -1.27 1.35
CA THR A 116 -3.43 -0.58 0.07
C THR A 116 -4.05 -1.30 -1.12
N ALA A 117 -4.80 -2.38 -0.89
CA ALA A 117 -5.46 -3.16 -1.94
C ALA A 117 -6.39 -2.28 -2.81
N ASP A 118 -7.08 -1.30 -2.22
CA ASP A 118 -8.02 -0.42 -2.91
C ASP A 118 -7.35 0.57 -3.87
N LYS A 119 -6.05 0.85 -3.68
CA LYS A 119 -5.30 1.86 -4.43
C LYS A 119 -4.20 1.25 -5.30
N ALA A 120 -4.44 0.05 -5.83
CA ALA A 120 -3.49 -0.68 -6.65
C ALA A 120 -2.95 0.17 -7.82
N GLY A 121 -1.64 0.12 -8.05
CA GLY A 121 -0.98 0.86 -9.14
C GLY A 121 -0.64 2.33 -8.83
N TYR A 122 -0.77 2.80 -7.59
CA TYR A 122 -0.21 4.08 -7.15
C TYR A 122 1.01 3.87 -6.25
N VAL A 123 1.94 4.82 -6.27
CA VAL A 123 3.04 4.87 -5.28
C VAL A 123 2.52 5.61 -4.05
N ILE A 124 2.44 4.91 -2.92
CA ILE A 124 1.97 5.47 -1.66
C ILE A 124 3.14 5.69 -0.71
N PRO A 125 3.40 6.95 -0.31
CA PRO A 125 4.36 7.24 0.73
C PRO A 125 3.82 6.78 2.09
N VAL A 126 4.69 6.14 2.86
CA VAL A 126 4.39 5.63 4.19
C VAL A 126 5.38 6.21 5.19
N GLU A 127 4.84 6.65 6.33
CA GLU A 127 5.62 7.10 7.47
C GLU A 127 5.50 6.05 8.58
N ILE A 128 6.64 5.49 8.96
CA ILE A 128 6.73 4.40 9.95
C ILE A 128 7.40 4.98 11.18
N THR A 129 6.71 4.88 12.31
CA THR A 129 7.21 5.23 13.62
C THR A 129 7.63 3.96 14.33
N VAL A 130 8.90 3.90 14.74
CA VAL A 130 9.48 2.77 15.48
C VAL A 130 9.59 3.16 16.94
N TYR A 131 9.14 2.27 17.81
CA TYR A 131 9.23 2.41 19.27
C TYR A 131 10.33 1.52 19.85
N ASP A 132 10.74 1.81 21.08
CA ASP A 132 11.86 1.12 21.75
C ASP A 132 11.62 -0.40 21.95
N ASP A 133 10.35 -0.83 21.97
CA ASP A 133 9.93 -2.23 22.08
C ASP A 133 9.99 -2.99 20.73
N LYS A 134 10.56 -2.37 19.68
CA LYS A 134 10.58 -2.86 18.29
C LYS A 134 9.17 -2.99 17.67
N SER A 135 8.14 -2.52 18.37
CA SER A 135 6.82 -2.35 17.76
C SER A 135 6.89 -1.15 16.82
N PHE A 136 6.05 -1.20 15.78
CA PHE A 136 5.96 -0.12 14.81
C PHE A 136 4.51 0.24 14.58
N THR A 137 4.26 1.52 14.35
CA THR A 137 3.01 2.03 13.78
C THR A 137 3.35 2.68 12.46
N PHE A 138 2.43 2.60 11.51
CA PHE A 138 2.62 3.26 10.22
C PHE A 138 1.35 3.98 9.79
N VAL A 139 1.56 5.16 9.21
CA VAL A 139 0.53 6.00 8.64
C VAL A 139 0.73 6.01 7.13
N LEU A 140 -0.30 5.56 6.41
CA LEU A 140 -0.36 5.68 4.97
C LEU A 140 -0.78 7.10 4.62
N LYS A 141 0.03 7.76 3.81
CA LYS A 141 -0.35 9.02 3.18
C LYS A 141 -1.08 8.72 1.87
N THR A 142 -1.65 9.75 1.29
CA THR A 142 -2.23 9.75 -0.04
C THR A 142 -1.13 9.78 -1.10
N PRO A 143 -1.39 9.24 -2.30
CA PRO A 143 -0.42 9.27 -3.37
C PRO A 143 -0.01 10.70 -3.76
N PRO A 144 1.18 10.88 -4.35
CA PRO A 144 1.66 12.19 -4.76
C PRO A 144 0.70 12.81 -5.78
N ALA A 145 0.42 14.10 -5.62
CA ALA A 145 -0.51 14.84 -6.48
C ALA A 145 -0.06 14.80 -7.95
N SER A 146 1.25 14.77 -8.20
CA SER A 146 1.83 14.61 -9.52
C SER A 146 1.34 13.36 -10.24
N VAL A 147 1.35 12.20 -9.56
CA VAL A 147 0.92 10.94 -10.18
C VAL A 147 -0.60 10.92 -10.40
N LEU A 148 -1.37 11.48 -9.47
CA LEU A 148 -2.83 11.62 -9.63
C LEU A 148 -3.18 12.47 -10.85
N LEU A 149 -2.51 13.61 -11.01
CA LEU A 149 -2.71 14.52 -12.13
C LEU A 149 -2.24 13.94 -13.47
N LEU A 150 -1.10 13.25 -13.49
CA LEU A 150 -0.61 12.55 -14.69
C LEU A 150 -1.61 11.48 -15.16
N LYS A 151 -2.19 10.70 -14.24
CA LYS A 151 -3.24 9.73 -14.58
C LYS A 151 -4.53 10.40 -15.04
N ALA A 152 -4.95 11.50 -14.41
CA ALA A 152 -6.15 12.24 -14.81
C ALA A 152 -6.00 12.89 -16.19
N ALA A 153 -4.79 13.35 -16.53
CA ALA A 153 -4.47 13.92 -17.84
C ALA A 153 -4.13 12.86 -18.91
N GLY A 154 -3.91 11.60 -18.51
CA GLY A 154 -3.50 10.53 -19.42
C GLY A 154 -2.07 10.67 -19.96
N VAL A 155 -1.18 11.35 -19.22
CA VAL A 155 0.20 11.63 -19.63
C VAL A 155 1.18 10.88 -18.74
N GLU A 156 2.23 10.28 -19.31
CA GLU A 156 3.22 9.51 -18.55
C GLU A 156 4.26 10.38 -17.84
N LYS A 157 4.63 11.53 -18.43
CA LYS A 157 5.68 12.43 -17.93
C LYS A 157 5.22 13.88 -17.94
N GLY A 158 5.64 14.63 -16.92
CA GLY A 158 5.42 16.08 -16.87
C GLY A 158 6.23 16.84 -17.93
N SER A 159 5.87 18.11 -18.15
CA SER A 159 6.60 19.01 -19.02
C SER A 159 8.02 19.29 -18.50
N LYS A 160 8.98 19.42 -19.42
CA LYS A 160 10.34 19.89 -19.07
C LYS A 160 10.34 21.39 -18.78
N ASP A 161 9.53 22.15 -19.51
CA ASP A 161 9.37 23.60 -19.39
C ASP A 161 7.89 23.95 -19.16
N PRO A 162 7.39 23.91 -17.92
CA PRO A 162 5.95 23.97 -17.60
C PRO A 162 5.24 25.27 -18.02
N LEU A 163 6.00 26.35 -18.23
CA LEU A 163 5.47 27.63 -18.68
C LEU A 163 5.33 27.70 -20.21
N ARG A 164 6.19 27.01 -20.96
CA ARG A 164 6.23 27.05 -22.43
C ARG A 164 5.51 25.87 -23.06
N GLU A 165 5.74 24.68 -22.55
CA GLU A 165 5.21 23.43 -23.08
C GLU A 165 4.10 22.89 -22.17
N LYS A 166 2.89 22.83 -22.71
CA LYS A 166 1.71 22.29 -22.02
C LYS A 166 1.46 20.87 -22.49
N VAL A 167 1.54 19.92 -21.56
CA VAL A 167 1.50 18.48 -21.86
C VAL A 167 0.13 17.86 -21.67
N GLY A 168 -0.81 18.58 -21.06
CA GLY A 168 -2.17 18.07 -20.84
C GLY A 168 -3.11 19.10 -20.25
N LYS A 169 -4.39 18.71 -20.14
CA LYS A 169 -5.46 19.52 -19.55
C LYS A 169 -6.27 18.67 -18.57
N VAL A 170 -6.71 19.28 -17.48
CA VAL A 170 -7.53 18.64 -16.45
C VAL A 170 -8.75 19.51 -16.15
N THR A 171 -9.91 18.87 -15.98
CA THR A 171 -11.16 19.56 -15.65
C THR A 171 -11.26 19.86 -14.15
N VAL A 172 -12.08 20.85 -13.79
CA VAL A 172 -12.31 21.20 -12.38
C VAL A 172 -12.93 20.05 -11.57
N ASP A 173 -13.73 19.19 -12.19
CA ASP A 173 -14.33 18.04 -11.52
C ASP A 173 -13.27 16.99 -11.14
N GLN A 174 -12.32 16.72 -12.05
CA GLN A 174 -11.18 15.85 -11.78
C GLN A 174 -10.29 16.43 -10.68
N LEU A 175 -10.05 17.75 -10.69
CA LEU A 175 -9.32 18.42 -9.61
C LEU A 175 -10.03 18.30 -8.27
N ARG A 176 -11.36 18.45 -8.24
CA ARG A 176 -12.15 18.31 -7.01
C ARG A 176 -12.05 16.87 -6.48
N ALA A 177 -12.17 15.86 -7.34
CA ALA A 177 -12.02 14.46 -6.94
C ALA A 177 -10.63 14.20 -6.32
N ILE A 178 -9.55 14.64 -7.00
CA ILE A 178 -8.17 14.52 -6.52
C ILE A 178 -7.99 15.27 -5.19
N ALA A 179 -8.58 16.45 -5.05
CA ALA A 179 -8.51 17.25 -3.84
C ALA A 179 -9.23 16.57 -2.67
N THR A 180 -10.38 15.93 -2.89
CA THR A 180 -11.11 15.17 -1.88
C THR A 180 -10.32 13.94 -1.44
N GLU A 181 -9.74 13.19 -2.38
CA GLU A 181 -8.89 12.03 -2.05
C GLU A 181 -7.66 12.41 -1.23
N LYS A 182 -7.09 13.59 -1.51
CA LYS A 182 -5.88 14.11 -0.87
C LYS A 182 -6.13 14.96 0.38
N LEU A 183 -7.39 15.33 0.63
CA LEU A 183 -7.81 16.14 1.76
C LEU A 183 -7.25 15.70 3.14
N PRO A 184 -7.21 14.41 3.51
CA PRO A 184 -6.72 14.01 4.84
C PRO A 184 -5.23 14.32 5.07
N ASP A 185 -4.45 14.54 4.03
CA ASP A 185 -3.02 14.89 4.13
C ASP A 185 -2.75 16.39 4.00
N LEU A 186 -3.75 17.17 3.57
CA LEU A 186 -3.60 18.59 3.36
C LEU A 186 -4.02 19.36 4.61
N ASN A 187 -3.23 20.38 4.94
CA ASN A 187 -3.53 21.28 6.06
C ASN A 187 -4.50 22.41 5.64
N CYS A 188 -5.56 22.10 4.89
CA CYS A 188 -6.51 23.08 4.38
C CYS A 188 -7.88 22.94 5.06
N THR A 189 -8.53 24.07 5.32
CA THR A 189 -9.86 24.15 5.96
C THR A 189 -11.00 23.99 4.98
N THR A 190 -10.82 24.40 3.71
CA THR A 190 -11.86 24.34 2.67
C THR A 190 -11.39 23.53 1.46
N ILE A 191 -12.36 22.95 0.73
CA ILE A 191 -12.11 22.18 -0.50
C ILE A 191 -11.55 23.09 -1.59
N GLU A 192 -11.97 24.35 -1.66
CA GLU A 192 -11.46 25.32 -2.63
C GLU A 192 -9.96 25.59 -2.43
N SER A 193 -9.50 25.70 -1.17
CA SER A 193 -8.08 25.80 -0.86
C SER A 193 -7.32 24.55 -1.30
N ALA A 194 -7.88 23.36 -1.09
CA ALA A 194 -7.29 22.11 -1.59
C ALA A 194 -7.17 22.13 -3.12
N MET A 195 -8.22 22.54 -3.83
CA MET A 195 -8.23 22.64 -5.30
C MET A 195 -7.17 23.61 -5.81
N ARG A 196 -6.96 24.76 -5.15
CA ARG A 196 -5.88 25.72 -5.49
C ARG A 196 -4.48 25.12 -5.32
N ILE A 197 -4.26 24.33 -4.27
CA ILE A 197 -2.97 23.63 -4.03
C ILE A 197 -2.69 22.63 -5.16
N ILE A 198 -3.70 21.83 -5.53
CA ILE A 198 -3.55 20.86 -6.62
C ILE A 198 -3.39 21.55 -7.97
N ALA A 199 -4.13 22.64 -8.23
CA ALA A 199 -3.99 23.44 -9.45
C ALA A 199 -2.58 24.03 -9.58
N GLY A 200 -1.96 24.48 -8.48
CA GLY A 200 -0.57 24.92 -8.49
C GLY A 200 0.41 23.80 -8.85
N THR A 201 0.12 22.58 -8.39
CA THR A 201 0.92 21.40 -8.74
C THR A 201 0.78 21.05 -10.23
N ALA A 202 -0.44 21.15 -10.79
CA ALA A 202 -0.70 20.95 -12.21
C ALA A 202 0.08 21.98 -13.06
N ALA A 203 0.04 23.26 -12.67
CA ALA A 203 0.78 24.32 -13.34
C ALA A 203 2.29 24.08 -13.33
N ASN A 204 2.86 23.59 -12.23
CA ASN A 204 4.28 23.25 -12.12
C ASN A 204 4.71 22.08 -13.04
N MET A 205 3.76 21.24 -13.47
CA MET A 205 4.02 20.13 -14.39
C MET A 205 3.67 20.46 -15.85
N GLY A 206 3.18 21.67 -16.13
CA GLY A 206 2.72 22.05 -17.47
C GLY A 206 1.36 21.44 -17.84
N ILE A 207 0.52 21.16 -16.85
CA ILE A 207 -0.87 20.74 -17.07
C ILE A 207 -1.78 21.96 -16.85
N ASP A 208 -2.60 22.28 -17.84
CA ASP A 208 -3.55 23.38 -17.76
C ASP A 208 -4.88 22.93 -17.12
N VAL A 209 -5.54 23.87 -16.46
CA VAL A 209 -6.79 23.64 -15.72
C VAL A 209 -7.89 24.48 -16.34
N ASP A 210 -8.96 23.84 -16.77
CA ASP A 210 -10.12 24.48 -17.41
C ASP A 210 -11.39 24.27 -16.54
N PRO A 211 -12.08 25.34 -16.07
CA PRO A 211 -11.68 26.76 -16.04
C PRO A 211 -10.55 27.09 -15.04
N PRO A 212 -9.81 28.20 -15.26
CA PRO A 212 -8.69 28.58 -14.39
C PRO A 212 -9.17 29.03 -13.00
N ILE A 213 -8.76 28.28 -11.98
CA ILE A 213 -9.05 28.62 -10.56
C ILE A 213 -8.02 29.61 -10.00
N LEU A 214 -6.82 29.65 -10.58
CA LEU A 214 -5.74 30.54 -10.16
C LEU A 214 -5.77 31.80 -10.99
N GLU A 215 -6.11 32.92 -10.36
CA GLU A 215 -5.93 34.24 -10.97
C GLU A 215 -4.44 34.49 -11.16
N LYS A 216 -4.02 34.71 -12.42
CA LYS A 216 -2.66 35.14 -12.71
C LYS A 216 -2.46 36.50 -12.08
N LYS A 217 -1.56 36.60 -11.09
CA LYS A 217 -1.20 37.89 -10.50
C LYS A 217 -0.50 38.72 -11.59
N VAL A 218 -1.25 39.57 -12.28
CA VAL A 218 -0.70 40.52 -13.24
C VAL A 218 0.11 41.51 -12.42
N LYS A 219 1.44 41.47 -12.55
CA LYS A 219 2.28 42.56 -12.04
C LYS A 219 1.93 43.79 -12.85
N GLN A 220 1.12 44.68 -12.27
CA GLN A 220 0.99 46.03 -12.81
C GLN A 220 2.38 46.66 -12.71
N LEU A 221 3.00 46.85 -13.87
CA LEU A 221 4.22 47.65 -13.97
C LEU A 221 3.78 49.09 -13.67
N LEU A 222 4.17 49.57 -12.50
CA LEU A 222 4.08 50.99 -12.11
C LEU A 222 5.19 51.77 -12.81
#